data_AF-A0A2B8A405-F1
#
_entry.id   AF-A0A2B8A405-F1
#
_cell.length_a   1.000
_cell.length_b   1.000
_cell.length_c   1.000
_cell.angle_alpha   90.00
_cell.angle_beta   90.00
_cell.angle_gamma   90.00
#
_symmetry.space_group_name_H-M   'P 1'
#
loop_
_entity.id
_entity.type
_entity.pdbx_description
1 polymer ?
#
loop_
_entity_poly.entity_id
_entity_poly.type
_entity_poly.pdbx_seq_one_letter_code
_entity_poly.pdbx_strand_id
1 'polypeptide(L)' 'ENIPDLIKTVPEFSIPRIFHRGTDEEIDHMIDYYGYNKVKETLKEQLSKRNIAVIERACKMFNLKVRDFQCYTNKQFL' A
#
# COMPACT_ATOMS: atom_id res chain seq x y z
N GLU A 1 -12.34 -21.48 -15.26
CA GLU A 1 -11.96 -21.22 -13.86
C GLU A 1 -12.56 -19.89 -13.43
N ASN A 2 -13.36 -19.90 -12.37
CA ASN A 2 -14.15 -18.76 -11.91
C ASN A 2 -13.31 -17.97 -10.90
N ILE A 3 -12.59 -16.94 -11.35
CA ILE A 3 -11.99 -15.96 -10.44
C ILE A 3 -13.18 -15.17 -9.86
N PRO A 4 -13.50 -15.27 -8.56
CA PRO A 4 -14.75 -14.75 -8.05
C PRO A 4 -14.80 -13.23 -8.24
N ASP A 5 -15.98 -12.70 -8.55
CA ASP A 5 -16.40 -11.29 -8.63
C ASP A 5 -16.03 -10.41 -7.40
N LEU A 6 -15.23 -10.91 -6.46
CA LEU A 6 -14.75 -10.22 -5.26
C LEU A 6 -13.86 -9.00 -5.55
N ILE A 7 -13.34 -8.86 -6.77
CA ILE A 7 -12.42 -7.77 -7.14
C ILE A 7 -13.15 -6.51 -7.61
N LYS A 8 -14.44 -6.61 -8.01
CA LYS A 8 -15.17 -5.47 -8.63
C LYS A 8 -15.55 -4.34 -7.67
N THR A 9 -15.44 -4.51 -6.35
CA THR A 9 -15.82 -3.49 -5.37
C THR A 9 -14.82 -3.36 -4.24
N VAL A 10 -13.55 -3.60 -4.50
CA VAL A 10 -12.48 -3.47 -3.51
C VAL A 10 -12.25 -1.96 -3.27
N PRO A 11 -12.72 -1.38 -2.14
CA PRO A 11 -12.62 0.05 -1.89
C PRO A 11 -11.13 0.44 -1.83
N GLU A 12 -10.78 1.69 -2.11
CA GLU A 12 -9.38 2.19 -2.08
C GLU A 12 -8.65 1.87 -0.75
N PHE A 13 -9.39 1.60 0.33
CA PHE A 13 -8.91 1.05 1.62
C PHE A 13 -8.21 -0.31 1.54
N SER A 14 -8.26 -0.99 0.40
CA SER A 14 -7.77 -2.36 0.29
C SER A 14 -6.30 -2.43 -0.09
N ILE A 15 -5.73 -1.40 -0.70
CA ILE A 15 -4.30 -1.39 -1.06
C ILE A 15 -3.42 -1.56 0.20
N PRO A 16 -3.56 -0.75 1.27
CA PRO A 16 -2.77 -0.96 2.49
C PRO A 16 -3.04 -2.32 3.16
N ARG A 17 -4.28 -2.83 3.06
CA ARG A 17 -4.69 -4.09 3.68
C ARG A 17 -4.09 -5.31 2.97
N ILE A 18 -4.17 -5.34 1.65
CA ILE A 18 -3.56 -6.37 0.79
C ILE A 18 -2.04 -6.30 0.94
N PHE A 19 -1.45 -5.10 0.90
CA PHE A 19 -0.01 -4.97 1.07
C PHE A 19 0.51 -5.43 2.47
N HIS A 20 -0.34 -5.31 3.49
CA HIS A 20 -0.03 -5.74 4.85
C HIS A 20 -0.17 -7.25 5.07
N ARG A 21 -1.20 -7.90 4.52
CA ARG A 21 -1.55 -9.29 4.82
C ARG A 21 -1.45 -10.26 3.64
N GLY A 22 -1.35 -9.72 2.44
CA GLY A 22 -1.29 -10.48 1.20
C GLY A 22 0.08 -11.10 0.97
N THR A 23 0.04 -12.20 0.25
CA THR A 23 1.19 -12.88 -0.36
C THR A 23 1.86 -11.97 -1.40
N ASP A 24 3.09 -12.30 -1.80
CA ASP A 24 3.78 -11.57 -2.87
C ASP A 24 2.97 -11.62 -4.17
N GLU A 25 2.36 -12.77 -4.51
CA GLU A 25 1.51 -12.95 -5.69
C GLU A 25 0.26 -12.04 -5.67
N GLU A 26 -0.40 -11.91 -4.52
CA GLU A 26 -1.55 -11.00 -4.38
C GLU A 26 -1.14 -9.54 -4.51
N ILE A 27 0.08 -9.19 -4.08
CA ILE A 27 0.63 -7.84 -4.21
C ILE A 27 1.00 -7.55 -5.66
N ASP A 28 1.58 -8.50 -6.37
CA ASP A 28 1.89 -8.37 -7.79
C ASP A 28 0.61 -8.19 -8.60
N HIS A 29 -0.42 -9.03 -8.37
CA HIS A 29 -1.74 -8.86 -8.98
C HIS A 29 -2.38 -7.51 -8.65
N MET A 30 -2.24 -7.02 -7.41
CA MET A 30 -2.72 -5.71 -7.02
C MET A 30 -1.99 -4.59 -7.78
N ILE A 31 -0.67 -4.72 -7.98
CA ILE A 31 0.13 -3.76 -8.75
C ILE A 31 -0.26 -3.77 -10.22
N ASP A 32 -0.49 -4.95 -10.80
CA ASP A 32 -0.96 -5.08 -12.19
C ASP A 32 -2.36 -4.48 -12.38
N TYR A 33 -3.24 -4.67 -11.40
CA TYR A 33 -4.62 -4.18 -11.46
C TYR A 33 -4.73 -2.66 -11.26
N TYR A 34 -4.13 -2.11 -10.19
CA TYR A 34 -4.25 -0.69 -9.86
C TYR A 34 -3.18 0.18 -10.54
N GLY A 35 -2.07 -0.42 -10.96
CA GLY A 35 -0.89 0.26 -11.47
C GLY A 35 0.10 0.63 -10.36
N TYR A 36 1.38 0.42 -10.66
CA TYR A 36 2.51 0.66 -9.75
C TYR A 36 2.47 2.03 -9.05
N ASN A 37 2.23 3.10 -9.81
CA ASN A 37 2.19 4.46 -9.25
C ASN A 37 1.00 4.70 -8.31
N LYS A 38 -0.18 4.17 -8.63
CA LYS A 38 -1.37 4.34 -7.78
C LYS A 38 -1.18 3.62 -6.45
N VAL A 39 -0.62 2.40 -6.48
CA VAL A 39 -0.28 1.64 -5.27
C VAL A 39 0.74 2.40 -4.43
N LYS A 40 1.83 2.86 -5.05
CA LYS A 40 2.89 3.63 -4.39
C LYS A 40 2.36 4.87 -3.67
N GLU A 41 1.60 5.72 -4.35
CA GLU A 41 1.05 6.94 -3.76
C GLU A 41 0.02 6.63 -2.66
N THR A 42 -0.85 5.64 -2.88
CA THR A 42 -1.83 5.23 -1.86
C THR A 42 -1.15 4.76 -0.57
N LEU A 43 -0.04 4.01 -0.67
CA LEU A 43 0.72 3.58 0.51
C LEU A 43 1.39 4.76 1.23
N LYS A 44 1.93 5.74 0.49
CA LYS A 44 2.53 6.96 1.10
C LYS A 44 1.50 7.77 1.89
N GLU A 45 0.26 7.82 1.41
CA GLU A 45 -0.81 8.62 2.00
C GLU A 45 -1.51 7.90 3.16
N GLN A 46 -1.85 6.62 2.99
CA GLN A 46 -2.77 5.92 3.90
C GLN A 46 -2.08 5.10 5.00
N LEU A 47 -0.78 4.83 4.92
CA LEU A 47 -0.11 4.07 5.97
C LEU A 47 0.03 4.89 7.25
N SER A 48 -0.27 4.25 8.39
CA SER A 48 -0.03 4.80 9.72
C SER A 48 1.40 4.49 10.18
N LYS A 49 1.98 5.38 11.01
CA LYS A 49 3.26 5.16 11.71
C LYS A 49 3.31 3.84 12.49
N ARG A 50 2.16 3.27 12.86
CA ARG A 50 2.07 1.98 13.56
C ARG A 50 2.40 0.78 12.65
N ASN A 51 2.33 0.95 11.33
CA ASN A 51 2.54 -0.12 10.35
C ASN A 51 4.00 -0.20 9.89
N ILE A 52 4.96 -0.20 10.82
CA ILE A 52 6.40 -0.08 10.52
C ILE A 52 6.87 -1.16 9.53
N ALA A 53 6.51 -2.43 9.76
CA ALA A 53 6.88 -3.52 8.86
C ALA A 53 6.36 -3.34 7.43
N VAL A 54 5.16 -2.75 7.28
CA VAL A 54 4.54 -2.48 5.98
C VAL A 54 5.25 -1.33 5.27
N ILE A 55 5.60 -0.30 6.03
CA ILE A 55 6.38 0.85 5.54
C ILE A 55 7.76 0.38 5.07
N GLU A 56 8.45 -0.46 5.83
CA GLU A 56 9.75 -1.02 5.44
C GLU A 56 9.66 -1.86 4.17
N ARG A 57 8.62 -2.70 4.04
CA ARG A 57 8.37 -3.46 2.81
C ARG A 57 8.12 -2.53 1.63
N ALA A 58 7.30 -1.49 1.80
CA ALA A 58 7.02 -0.50 0.77
C ALA A 58 8.29 0.30 0.39
N CYS A 59 9.15 0.65 1.35
CA CYS A 59 10.46 1.25 1.11
C CYS A 59 11.32 0.38 0.20
N LYS A 60 11.41 -0.93 0.49
CA LYS A 60 12.20 -1.87 -0.32
C LYS A 60 11.62 -2.04 -1.72
N MET A 61 10.30 -2.22 -1.84
CA MET A 61 9.65 -2.51 -3.13
C MET A 61 9.58 -1.29 -4.05
N PHE A 62 9.31 -0.11 -3.50
CA PHE A 62 9.10 1.12 -4.27
C PHE A 62 10.29 2.08 -4.27
N ASN A 63 11.43 1.64 -3.69
CA ASN A 63 12.62 2.47 -3.45
C ASN A 63 12.26 3.80 -2.78
N LEU A 64 11.42 3.73 -1.74
CA LEU A 64 10.95 4.87 -0.95
C LEU A 64 11.81 5.06 0.30
N LYS A 65 11.79 6.28 0.83
CA LYS A 65 12.31 6.61 2.16
C LYS A 65 11.13 6.72 3.13
N VAL A 66 11.35 6.42 4.42
CA VAL A 66 10.33 6.58 5.47
C VAL A 66 9.76 7.99 5.55
N ARG A 67 10.53 9.00 5.11
CA ARG A 67 10.10 10.41 5.05
C ARG A 67 9.15 10.71 3.88
N ASP A 68 8.97 9.79 2.95
CA ASP A 68 8.04 9.97 1.82
C ASP A 68 6.60 9.65 2.21
N PHE A 69 6.38 9.04 3.39
CA PHE A 69 5.06 8.71 3.91
C PHE A 69 4.51 9.87 4.74
N GLN A 70 3.24 10.23 4.48
CA GLN A 70 2.56 11.36 5.14
C GLN A 70 2.55 11.25 6.65
N CYS A 71 2.47 10.02 7.17
CA CYS A 71 2.49 9.78 8.60
C CYS A 71 3.78 10.25 9.28
N TYR A 72 4.91 10.32 8.56
CA TYR A 72 6.20 10.84 9.06
C TYR A 72 6.47 12.31 8.68
N THR A 73 5.77 12.87 7.70
CA THR A 73 5.93 14.28 7.29
C THR A 73 5.03 15.24 8.04
N ASN A 74 3.90 14.78 8.58
CA ASN A 74 3.08 15.55 9.51
C ASN A 74 3.85 15.77 10.83
N LYS A 75 4.78 16.72 10.79
CA LYS A 75 5.15 17.53 11.93
C LYS A 75 3.88 18.24 12.35
N GLN A 76 3.26 17.71 13.38
CA GLN A 76 2.27 18.41 14.15
C GLN A 76 2.91 19.73 14.57
N PHE A 77 2.59 20.82 13.86
CA PHE A 77 2.74 22.17 14.40
C PHE A 77 1.63 22.29 15.46
N LEU A 78 1.93 21.85 16.68
CA LEU A 78 1.22 22.23 17.90
C LEU A 78 2.26 22.55 18.96
#